data_AF-A0A257AEV0-F1
#
_entry.id   AF-A0A257AEV0-F1
#
_cell.length_a   1.000
_cell.length_b   1.000
_cell.length_c   1.000
_cell.angle_alpha   90.00
_cell.angle_beta   90.00
_cell.angle_gamma   90.00
#
_symmetry.space_group_name_H-M   'P 1'
#
loop_
_entity.id
_entity.type
_entity.pdbx_description
1 polymer ?
#
loop_
_entity_poly.entity_id
_entity_poly.type
_entity_poly.pdbx_seq_one_letter_code
_entity_poly.pdbx_strand_id
1 'polypeptide(L)'
;MEWSCLQKPPPIFLADFHSWINRKLGGDLSLIRKVAGGYFKEALKTSLKIVGGNPDELRIVMGSDLYEKVGVKYLENILRISMKTSLSRVKRSITIMGRKSGEALDFAQLLYVPMQVADIFTLGINIAHGGMDQRKAHVIAIDIGEKLFGYKPIAIHHHILTGIHISERERELVLKAKSSGDKEYVQEALMDIKMSKSKPKTAIFIHDDPEEVKSKVRKAFCPMGGIEVNPILELTKYVIFPLVGDMEIVNAKTGEKKIYATYEELERDFVTKVLHPADLKRTVGETLSEILHPAYKYFKEGAGRKYLEEMETLKVTR
;
A
#
# COMPACT_ATOMS: atom_id res chain seq x y z
N MET A 1 22.20 -10.72 29.67
CA MET A 1 21.30 -10.80 28.51
C MET A 1 21.69 -9.69 27.56
N GLU A 2 22.52 -10.04 26.57
CA GLU A 2 22.95 -9.11 25.55
C GLU A 2 21.77 -8.75 24.64
N TRP A 3 21.52 -7.45 24.49
CA TRP A 3 20.52 -6.89 23.59
C TRP A 3 20.97 -6.94 22.12
N SER A 4 21.60 -8.03 21.67
CA SER A 4 22.13 -8.18 20.31
C SER A 4 21.04 -8.46 19.25
N CYS A 5 19.78 -8.63 19.67
CA CYS A 5 18.66 -8.94 18.77
C CYS A 5 18.10 -7.73 17.97
N LEU A 6 18.61 -6.52 18.15
CA LEU A 6 18.15 -5.33 17.41
C LEU A 6 18.91 -5.02 16.10
N GLN A 7 19.81 -5.90 15.63
CA GLN A 7 20.82 -5.48 14.64
C GLN A 7 20.49 -5.68 13.16
N LYS A 8 19.24 -5.94 12.74
CA LYS A 8 18.91 -5.93 11.30
C LYS A 8 17.64 -5.16 11.01
N PRO A 9 17.66 -4.21 10.04
CA PRO A 9 16.46 -3.53 9.62
C PRO A 9 15.41 -4.54 9.13
N PRO A 10 14.11 -4.26 9.36
CA PRO A 10 13.03 -5.17 8.99
C PRO A 10 13.06 -5.43 7.47
N PRO A 11 12.91 -6.68 7.02
CA PRO A 11 12.94 -6.98 5.60
C PRO A 11 11.67 -6.50 4.90
N ILE A 12 11.82 -5.99 3.68
CA ILE A 12 10.71 -5.94 2.72
C ILE A 12 10.63 -7.29 2.01
N PHE A 13 9.46 -7.91 2.09
CA PHE A 13 9.20 -9.24 1.54
C PHE A 13 8.60 -9.15 0.15
N LEU A 14 9.32 -9.67 -0.85
CA LEU A 14 8.85 -9.78 -2.23
C LEU A 14 8.15 -11.13 -2.41
N ALA A 15 6.82 -11.09 -2.30
CA ALA A 15 5.97 -12.27 -2.22
C ALA A 15 5.66 -12.85 -3.63
N ASP A 16 6.65 -13.48 -4.26
CA ASP A 16 6.57 -14.01 -5.63
C ASP A 16 5.56 -15.18 -5.76
N PHE A 17 5.64 -16.20 -4.90
CA PHE A 17 4.66 -17.29 -4.88
C PHE A 17 3.24 -16.82 -4.56
N HIS A 18 3.11 -15.83 -3.68
CA HIS A 18 1.81 -15.22 -3.37
C HIS A 18 1.22 -14.52 -4.59
N SER A 19 2.05 -13.78 -5.32
CA SER A 19 1.66 -13.14 -6.58
C SER A 19 1.27 -14.19 -7.63
N TRP A 20 1.96 -15.32 -7.66
CA TRP A 20 1.67 -16.44 -8.56
C TRP A 20 0.33 -17.11 -8.25
N ILE A 21 0.08 -17.47 -6.99
CA ILE A 21 -1.20 -18.01 -6.50
C ILE A 21 -2.36 -17.05 -6.80
N ASN A 22 -2.11 -15.74 -6.71
CA ASN A 22 -3.10 -14.71 -7.03
C ASN A 22 -3.14 -14.34 -8.54
N ARG A 23 -2.57 -15.18 -9.40
CA ARG A 23 -2.57 -15.06 -10.88
C ARG A 23 -2.10 -13.69 -11.39
N LYS A 24 -1.22 -13.01 -10.65
CA LYS A 24 -0.61 -11.75 -11.10
C LYS A 24 0.31 -12.03 -12.28
N LEU A 25 0.42 -11.05 -13.20
CA LEU A 25 1.26 -11.17 -14.40
C LEU A 25 1.03 -12.48 -15.20
N GLY A 26 -0.19 -12.99 -15.18
CA GLY A 26 -0.62 -14.14 -15.99
C GLY A 26 -0.39 -15.46 -15.29
N GLY A 27 0.06 -15.44 -14.03
CA GLY A 27 0.54 -16.65 -13.37
C GLY A 27 1.92 -17.08 -13.86
N ASP A 28 2.68 -16.21 -14.51
CA ASP A 28 4.06 -16.47 -14.89
C ASP A 28 5.00 -16.14 -13.73
N LEU A 29 5.47 -17.19 -13.04
CA LEU A 29 6.34 -17.07 -11.88
C LEU A 29 7.73 -16.49 -12.23
N SER A 30 8.28 -16.83 -13.40
CA SER A 30 9.56 -16.30 -13.87
C SER A 30 9.45 -14.80 -14.09
N LEU A 31 8.36 -14.37 -14.72
CA LEU A 31 8.06 -12.97 -14.93
C LEU A 31 7.84 -12.21 -13.62
N ILE A 32 7.07 -12.80 -12.69
CA ILE A 32 6.87 -12.22 -11.35
C ILE A 32 8.21 -11.98 -10.66
N ARG A 33 9.12 -12.96 -10.66
CA ARG A 33 10.45 -12.84 -10.04
C ARG A 33 11.28 -11.76 -10.70
N LYS A 34 11.28 -11.70 -12.04
CA LYS A 34 11.97 -10.65 -12.80
C LYS A 34 11.48 -9.25 -12.40
N VAL A 35 10.16 -9.05 -12.38
CA VAL A 35 9.54 -7.76 -12.03
C VAL A 35 9.76 -7.40 -10.56
N ALA A 36 9.69 -8.38 -9.66
CA ALA A 36 9.92 -8.19 -8.23
C ALA A 36 11.37 -7.80 -7.92
N GLY A 37 12.33 -8.57 -8.44
CA GLY A 37 13.76 -8.36 -8.23
C GLY A 37 14.35 -7.18 -9.00
N GLY A 38 13.70 -6.75 -10.08
CA GLY A 38 14.03 -5.55 -10.84
C GLY A 38 13.21 -4.34 -10.38
N TYR A 39 12.13 -4.04 -11.10
CA TYR A 39 11.34 -2.81 -10.92
C TYR A 39 10.91 -2.56 -9.47
N PHE A 40 10.30 -3.54 -8.78
CA PHE A 40 9.78 -3.30 -7.43
C PHE A 40 10.88 -3.05 -6.40
N LYS A 41 11.96 -3.83 -6.44
CA LYS A 41 13.14 -3.62 -5.59
C LYS A 41 13.66 -2.18 -5.71
N GLU A 42 13.84 -1.71 -6.93
CA GLU A 42 14.35 -0.37 -7.18
C GLU A 42 13.34 0.73 -6.85
N ALA A 43 12.04 0.47 -7.07
CA ALA A 43 10.97 1.38 -6.70
C ALA A 43 10.93 1.58 -5.18
N LEU A 44 11.04 0.50 -4.41
CA LEU A 44 11.05 0.55 -2.94
C LEU A 44 12.27 1.28 -2.39
N LYS A 45 13.45 1.03 -2.96
CA LYS A 45 14.67 1.78 -2.62
C LYS A 45 14.50 3.28 -2.85
N THR A 46 13.94 3.64 -4.00
CA THR A 46 13.72 5.03 -4.38
C THR A 46 12.68 5.70 -3.49
N SER A 47 11.57 5.01 -3.20
CA SER A 47 10.56 5.49 -2.25
C SER A 47 11.14 5.69 -0.84
N LEU A 48 11.99 4.77 -0.37
CA LEU A 48 12.66 4.92 0.94
C LEU A 48 13.55 6.17 0.97
N LYS A 49 14.31 6.41 -0.10
CA LYS A 49 15.13 7.63 -0.24
C LYS A 49 14.30 8.90 -0.18
N ILE A 50 13.16 8.94 -0.87
CA ILE A 50 12.25 10.09 -0.92
C ILE A 50 11.76 10.47 0.48
N VAL A 51 11.47 9.47 1.31
CA VAL A 51 10.99 9.69 2.69
C VAL A 51 12.13 9.87 3.71
N GLY A 52 13.37 10.12 3.23
CA GLY A 52 14.53 10.39 4.08
C GLY A 52 15.26 9.17 4.64
N GLY A 53 14.87 7.96 4.23
CA GLY A 53 15.54 6.72 4.64
C GLY A 53 16.76 6.36 3.80
N ASN A 54 17.61 5.48 4.32
CA ASN A 54 18.80 4.99 3.62
C ASN A 54 18.50 3.73 2.77
N PRO A 55 18.58 3.78 1.43
CA PRO A 55 18.31 2.62 0.57
C PRO A 55 19.28 1.45 0.74
N ASP A 56 20.50 1.70 1.24
CA ASP A 56 21.52 0.67 1.43
C ASP A 56 21.27 -0.19 2.67
N GLU A 57 20.50 0.34 3.63
CA GLU A 57 20.00 -0.40 4.79
C GLU A 57 18.74 -1.22 4.45
N LEU A 58 18.18 -1.07 3.25
CA LEU A 58 16.97 -1.78 2.87
C LEU A 58 17.25 -3.27 2.65
N ARG A 59 16.84 -4.09 3.63
CA ARG A 59 16.87 -5.53 3.52
C ARG A 59 15.69 -6.01 2.67
N ILE A 60 15.98 -6.66 1.55
CA ILE A 60 14.95 -7.25 0.67
C ILE A 60 15.09 -8.77 0.71
N VAL A 61 13.96 -9.47 0.85
CA VAL A 61 13.89 -10.93 0.86
C VAL A 61 12.86 -11.38 -0.17
N MET A 62 13.26 -12.22 -1.12
CA MET A 62 12.33 -12.89 -2.05
C MET A 62 11.71 -14.11 -1.36
N GLY A 63 10.42 -14.33 -1.58
CA GLY A 63 9.70 -15.49 -1.04
C GLY A 63 10.35 -16.81 -1.44
N SER A 64 10.63 -17.01 -2.73
CA SER A 64 11.36 -18.18 -3.23
C SER A 64 12.64 -18.48 -2.46
N ASP A 65 13.48 -17.46 -2.27
CA ASP A 65 14.80 -17.62 -1.69
C ASP A 65 14.70 -18.00 -0.21
N LEU A 66 13.69 -17.42 0.49
CA LEU A 66 13.37 -17.80 1.86
C LEU A 66 12.95 -19.27 1.93
N TYR A 67 12.03 -19.68 1.07
CA TYR A 67 11.45 -21.03 1.13
C TYR A 67 12.47 -22.09 0.77
N GLU A 68 13.32 -21.82 -0.23
CA GLU A 68 14.43 -22.70 -0.61
C GLU A 68 15.42 -22.86 0.53
N LYS A 69 15.83 -21.75 1.16
CA LYS A 69 16.76 -21.76 2.29
C LYS A 69 16.21 -22.51 3.51
N VAL A 70 14.93 -22.37 3.79
CA VAL A 70 14.28 -23.00 4.96
C VAL A 70 13.89 -24.46 4.65
N GLY A 71 13.66 -24.78 3.38
CA GLY A 71 13.32 -26.12 2.91
C GLY A 71 12.02 -26.65 3.51
N VAL A 72 12.03 -27.93 3.86
CA VAL A 72 10.86 -28.67 4.38
C VAL A 72 10.25 -28.00 5.61
N LYS A 73 11.05 -27.27 6.41
CA LYS A 73 10.56 -26.61 7.62
C LYS A 73 9.51 -25.54 7.34
N TYR A 74 9.58 -24.89 6.18
CA TYR A 74 8.57 -23.90 5.78
C TYR A 74 7.23 -24.56 5.49
N LEU A 75 7.25 -25.71 4.80
CA LEU A 75 6.06 -26.51 4.57
C LEU A 75 5.45 -27.00 5.88
N GLU A 76 6.26 -27.48 6.82
CA GLU A 76 5.79 -27.83 8.17
C GLU A 76 5.08 -26.66 8.85
N ASN A 77 5.63 -25.45 8.76
CA ASN A 77 5.01 -24.26 9.34
C ASN A 77 3.63 -23.99 8.73
N ILE A 78 3.50 -24.04 7.40
CA ILE A 78 2.22 -23.90 6.70
C ILE A 78 1.22 -24.94 7.19
N LEU A 79 1.62 -26.22 7.30
CA LEU A 79 0.76 -27.31 7.75
C LEU A 79 0.31 -27.11 9.20
N ARG A 80 1.23 -26.77 10.11
CA ARG A 80 0.92 -26.50 11.53
C ARG A 80 -0.09 -25.37 11.67
N ILE A 81 0.05 -24.30 10.90
CA ILE A 81 -0.89 -23.16 10.87
C ILE A 81 -2.25 -23.59 10.31
N SER A 82 -2.24 -24.36 9.22
CA SER A 82 -3.45 -24.86 8.57
C SER A 82 -4.25 -25.78 9.50
N MET A 83 -3.59 -26.66 10.25
CA MET A 83 -4.23 -27.53 11.26
C MET A 83 -4.83 -26.77 12.44
N LYS A 84 -4.44 -25.51 12.66
CA LYS A 84 -4.98 -24.64 13.72
C LYS A 84 -5.95 -23.58 13.20
N THR A 85 -6.25 -23.57 11.91
CA THR A 85 -7.11 -22.58 11.28
C THR A 85 -8.27 -23.26 10.55
N SER A 86 -9.51 -22.92 10.88
CA SER A 86 -10.67 -23.49 10.18
C SER A 86 -10.78 -22.96 8.75
N LEU A 87 -11.36 -23.77 7.84
CA LEU A 87 -11.62 -23.35 6.46
C LEU A 87 -12.49 -22.09 6.38
N SER A 88 -13.49 -21.96 7.25
CA SER A 88 -14.35 -20.76 7.30
C SER A 88 -13.56 -19.50 7.67
N ARG A 89 -12.58 -19.62 8.56
CA ARG A 89 -11.69 -18.52 8.95
C ARG A 89 -10.75 -18.12 7.81
N VAL A 90 -10.20 -19.10 7.07
CA VAL A 90 -9.41 -18.84 5.86
C VAL A 90 -10.26 -18.13 4.81
N LYS A 91 -11.47 -18.63 4.52
CA LYS A 91 -12.40 -18.04 3.54
C LYS A 91 -12.75 -16.59 3.88
N ARG A 92 -13.00 -16.24 5.15
CA ARG A 92 -13.21 -14.83 5.55
C ARG A 92 -11.96 -13.96 5.42
N SER A 93 -10.77 -14.56 5.36
CA SER A 93 -9.49 -13.84 5.32
C SER A 93 -8.95 -13.64 3.91
N ILE A 94 -9.65 -14.10 2.87
CA ILE A 94 -9.23 -13.95 1.46
C ILE A 94 -9.18 -12.49 1.00
N THR A 95 -9.82 -11.56 1.70
CA THR A 95 -9.77 -10.14 1.35
C THR A 95 -8.37 -9.55 1.38
N ILE A 96 -7.43 -10.17 2.11
CA ILE A 96 -6.01 -9.74 2.16
C ILE A 96 -5.32 -9.80 0.79
N MET A 97 -5.76 -10.69 -0.11
CA MET A 97 -5.22 -10.79 -1.48
C MET A 97 -6.01 -9.95 -2.50
N GLY A 98 -6.95 -9.11 -2.02
CA GLY A 98 -7.75 -8.22 -2.86
C GLY A 98 -8.95 -8.86 -3.55
N ARG A 99 -9.46 -9.98 -3.02
CA ARG A 99 -10.66 -10.68 -3.51
C ARG A 99 -11.86 -10.42 -2.60
N LYS A 100 -13.07 -10.49 -3.14
CA LYS A 100 -14.32 -10.37 -2.38
C LYS A 100 -14.82 -11.73 -1.87
N SER A 101 -15.62 -11.69 -0.80
CA SER A 101 -16.28 -12.89 -0.30
C SER A 101 -17.23 -13.44 -1.36
N GLY A 102 -17.21 -14.76 -1.58
CA GLY A 102 -18.06 -15.42 -2.56
C GLY A 102 -17.50 -15.50 -4.00
N GLU A 103 -16.36 -14.88 -4.29
CA GLU A 103 -15.63 -15.18 -5.54
C GLU A 103 -15.26 -16.67 -5.62
N ALA A 104 -15.26 -17.23 -6.83
CA ALA A 104 -14.75 -18.58 -7.06
C ALA A 104 -13.24 -18.59 -6.78
N LEU A 105 -12.83 -19.47 -5.86
CA LEU A 105 -11.44 -19.61 -5.43
C LEU A 105 -10.88 -20.96 -5.85
N ASP A 106 -9.65 -20.96 -6.34
CA ASP A 106 -8.89 -22.20 -6.48
C ASP A 106 -8.39 -22.65 -5.11
N PHE A 107 -8.17 -23.95 -4.93
CA PHE A 107 -7.64 -24.48 -3.67
C PHE A 107 -6.30 -23.84 -3.27
N ALA A 108 -5.43 -23.55 -4.24
CA ALA A 108 -4.16 -22.86 -4.00
C ALA A 108 -4.34 -21.50 -3.31
N GLN A 109 -5.43 -20.79 -3.58
CA GLN A 109 -5.71 -19.48 -2.95
C GLN A 109 -6.11 -19.62 -1.48
N LEU A 110 -6.59 -20.79 -1.05
CA LEU A 110 -6.81 -21.07 0.36
C LEU A 110 -5.49 -21.23 1.13
N LEU A 111 -4.38 -21.56 0.45
CA LEU A 111 -3.06 -21.66 1.06
C LEU A 111 -2.40 -20.30 1.27
N TYR A 112 -2.85 -19.25 0.58
CA TYR A 112 -2.27 -17.90 0.67
C TYR A 112 -2.24 -17.38 2.12
N VAL A 113 -3.35 -17.56 2.86
CA VAL A 113 -3.45 -17.06 4.25
C VAL A 113 -2.49 -17.82 5.18
N PRO A 114 -2.48 -19.17 5.22
CA PRO A 114 -1.45 -19.92 5.94
C PRO A 114 -0.01 -19.56 5.57
N MET A 115 0.28 -19.36 4.27
CA MET A 115 1.61 -18.96 3.80
C MET A 115 2.02 -17.60 4.36
N GLN A 116 1.17 -16.59 4.23
CA GLN A 116 1.46 -15.24 4.73
C GLN A 116 1.66 -15.22 6.26
N VAL A 117 0.92 -16.06 7.00
CA VAL A 117 1.13 -16.23 8.44
C VAL A 117 2.44 -16.97 8.73
N ALA A 118 2.78 -17.99 7.94
CA ALA A 118 4.05 -18.72 8.06
C ALA A 118 5.25 -17.82 7.78
N ASP A 119 5.14 -16.86 6.85
CA ASP A 119 6.20 -15.92 6.52
C ASP A 119 6.61 -15.07 7.72
N ILE A 120 5.65 -14.58 8.50
CA ILE A 120 5.90 -13.77 9.72
C ILE A 120 6.84 -14.52 10.66
N PHE A 121 6.52 -15.78 10.96
CA PHE A 121 7.31 -16.57 11.91
C PHE A 121 8.61 -17.11 11.30
N THR A 122 8.59 -17.46 10.03
CA THR A 122 9.78 -17.97 9.32
C THR A 122 10.84 -16.89 9.17
N LEU A 123 10.43 -15.63 8.97
CA LEU A 123 11.32 -14.47 8.95
C LEU A 123 11.74 -13.99 10.36
N GLY A 124 11.15 -14.52 11.42
CA GLY A 124 11.38 -14.07 12.80
C GLY A 124 10.87 -12.66 13.07
N ILE A 125 9.75 -12.26 12.46
CA ILE A 125 9.20 -10.91 12.57
C ILE A 125 8.55 -10.71 13.93
N ASN A 126 9.03 -9.73 14.70
CA ASN A 126 8.39 -9.26 15.93
C ASN A 126 7.36 -8.16 15.68
N ILE A 127 7.55 -7.34 14.63
CA ILE A 127 6.63 -6.26 14.25
C ILE A 127 6.14 -6.52 12.82
N ALA A 128 4.93 -7.06 12.70
CA ALA A 128 4.27 -7.30 11.45
C ALA A 128 3.62 -6.00 10.94
N HIS A 129 4.32 -5.32 10.03
CA HIS A 129 3.86 -4.09 9.40
C HIS A 129 3.18 -4.38 8.05
N GLY A 130 1.99 -3.83 7.84
CA GLY A 130 1.27 -3.94 6.56
C GLY A 130 0.13 -2.93 6.46
N GLY A 131 -0.57 -2.91 5.33
CA GLY A 131 -1.76 -2.09 5.19
C GLY A 131 -2.90 -2.58 6.08
N MET A 132 -3.88 -1.72 6.40
CA MET A 132 -5.09 -2.12 7.14
C MET A 132 -5.84 -3.31 6.49
N ASP A 133 -5.71 -3.49 5.18
CA ASP A 133 -6.29 -4.62 4.46
C ASP A 133 -5.62 -5.97 4.76
N GLN A 134 -4.42 -5.99 5.34
CA GLN A 134 -3.68 -7.19 5.74
C GLN A 134 -4.02 -7.69 7.15
N ARG A 135 -4.83 -6.92 7.91
CA ARG A 135 -5.07 -7.18 9.35
C ARG A 135 -5.55 -8.59 9.69
N LYS A 136 -6.35 -9.23 8.81
CA LYS A 136 -6.93 -10.55 9.07
C LYS A 136 -5.84 -11.63 9.22
N ALA A 137 -4.78 -11.56 8.41
CA ALA A 137 -3.62 -12.45 8.54
C ALA A 137 -2.85 -12.21 9.85
N HIS A 138 -2.63 -10.94 10.23
CA HIS A 138 -1.92 -10.62 11.46
C HIS A 138 -2.71 -11.05 12.71
N VAL A 139 -4.04 -10.96 12.69
CA VAL A 139 -4.90 -11.48 13.77
C VAL A 139 -4.75 -13.00 13.89
N ILE A 140 -4.70 -13.74 12.77
CA ILE A 140 -4.42 -15.19 12.79
C ILE A 140 -3.05 -15.44 13.40
N ALA A 141 -2.03 -14.69 13.00
CA ALA A 141 -0.68 -14.81 13.53
C ALA A 141 -0.64 -14.59 15.06
N ILE A 142 -1.32 -13.56 15.57
CA ILE A 142 -1.40 -13.28 17.01
C ILE A 142 -2.08 -14.43 17.77
N ASP A 143 -3.19 -14.95 17.24
CA ASP A 143 -3.97 -16.00 17.90
C ASP A 143 -3.18 -17.32 18.07
N ILE A 144 -2.36 -17.67 17.08
CA ILE A 144 -1.66 -18.97 17.05
C ILE A 144 -0.17 -18.86 17.40
N GLY A 145 0.39 -17.65 17.37
CA GLY A 145 1.83 -17.39 17.45
C GLY A 145 2.49 -17.96 18.70
N GLU A 146 1.95 -17.63 19.88
CA GLU A 146 2.50 -18.09 21.16
C GLU A 146 2.53 -19.61 21.26
N LYS A 147 1.44 -20.28 20.84
CA LYS A 147 1.31 -21.74 20.94
C LYS A 147 2.17 -22.49 19.93
N LEU A 148 2.36 -21.95 18.73
CA LEU A 148 3.07 -22.64 17.65
C LEU A 148 4.53 -22.21 17.50
N PHE A 149 4.87 -20.99 17.87
CA PHE A 149 6.16 -20.35 17.56
C PHE A 149 6.80 -19.69 18.79
N GLY A 150 6.14 -19.71 19.95
CA GLY A 150 6.72 -19.23 21.22
C GLY A 150 6.67 -17.72 21.41
N TYR A 151 6.04 -16.96 20.50
CA TYR A 151 5.86 -15.52 20.67
C TYR A 151 4.66 -14.99 19.87
N LYS A 152 4.16 -13.79 20.25
CA LYS A 152 3.14 -13.05 19.51
C LYS A 152 3.79 -11.87 18.78
N PRO A 153 3.60 -11.70 17.47
CA PRO A 153 4.05 -10.50 16.78
C PRO A 153 3.15 -9.31 17.18
N ILE A 154 3.73 -8.11 17.21
CA ILE A 154 2.99 -6.85 17.26
C ILE A 154 2.54 -6.53 15.84
N ALA A 155 1.25 -6.25 15.64
CA ALA A 155 0.73 -5.83 14.35
C ALA A 155 0.65 -4.30 14.28
N ILE A 156 1.30 -3.70 13.27
CA ILE A 156 1.19 -2.28 12.95
C ILE A 156 0.56 -2.15 11.57
N HIS A 157 -0.49 -1.34 11.47
CA HIS A 157 -1.23 -1.15 10.23
C HIS A 157 -1.23 0.31 9.80
N HIS A 158 -0.82 0.57 8.56
CA HIS A 158 -0.91 1.92 7.97
C HIS A 158 -2.22 2.13 7.19
N HIS A 159 -2.61 3.40 7.06
CA HIS A 159 -3.77 3.83 6.29
C HIS A 159 -3.66 3.43 4.81
N ILE A 160 -4.77 3.00 4.21
CA ILE A 160 -4.83 2.68 2.79
C ILE A 160 -5.34 3.91 2.05
N LEU A 161 -4.48 4.52 1.23
CA LEU A 161 -4.85 5.69 0.44
C LEU A 161 -5.99 5.37 -0.54
N THR A 162 -7.00 6.23 -0.50
CA THR A 162 -8.09 6.22 -1.48
C THR A 162 -7.57 6.59 -2.87
N GLY A 163 -8.13 5.98 -3.91
CA GLY A 163 -7.84 6.32 -5.30
C GLY A 163 -8.25 7.76 -5.60
N ILE A 164 -7.47 8.46 -6.41
CA ILE A 164 -7.65 9.91 -6.61
C ILE A 164 -8.91 10.26 -7.41
N HIS A 165 -9.43 9.33 -8.21
CA HIS A 165 -10.65 9.49 -9.00
C HIS A 165 -11.68 8.49 -8.52
N ILE A 166 -12.49 8.93 -7.58
CA ILE A 166 -13.72 8.26 -7.15
C ILE A 166 -14.92 9.10 -7.57
N SER A 167 -16.06 8.44 -7.73
CA SER A 167 -17.35 9.07 -7.98
C SER A 167 -18.08 9.40 -6.67
N GLU A 168 -19.01 10.36 -6.70
CA GLU A 168 -19.91 10.62 -5.56
C GLU A 168 -20.68 9.35 -5.16
N ARG A 169 -21.12 8.55 -6.14
CA ARG A 169 -21.79 7.27 -5.87
C ARG A 169 -20.91 6.31 -5.07
N GLU A 170 -19.63 6.19 -5.41
CA GLU A 170 -18.69 5.35 -4.65
C GLU A 170 -18.48 5.87 -3.23
N ARG A 171 -18.39 7.19 -3.06
CA ARG A 171 -18.32 7.83 -1.73
C ARG A 171 -19.58 7.57 -0.90
N GLU A 172 -20.76 7.74 -1.47
CA GLU A 172 -22.04 7.48 -0.79
C GLU A 172 -22.16 6.03 -0.33
N LEU A 173 -21.70 5.07 -1.13
CA LEU A 173 -21.67 3.65 -0.74
C LEU A 173 -20.76 3.42 0.47
N VAL A 174 -19.58 4.05 0.50
CA VAL A 174 -18.66 3.95 1.65
C VAL A 174 -19.26 4.59 2.90
N LEU A 175 -19.89 5.75 2.77
CA LEU A 175 -20.57 6.42 3.88
C LEU A 175 -21.72 5.57 4.42
N LYS A 176 -22.55 5.00 3.53
CA LYS A 176 -23.63 4.09 3.90
C LYS A 176 -23.09 2.85 4.61
N ALA A 177 -21.97 2.30 4.14
CA ALA A 177 -21.31 1.19 4.79
C ALA A 177 -20.78 1.56 6.19
N LYS A 178 -20.15 2.74 6.35
CA LYS A 178 -19.69 3.21 7.67
C LYS A 178 -20.87 3.35 8.65
N SER A 179 -22.00 3.88 8.18
CA SER A 179 -23.19 4.06 9.00
C SER A 179 -23.91 2.75 9.36
N SER A 180 -23.68 1.65 8.64
CA SER A 180 -24.31 0.37 8.97
C SER A 180 -23.67 -0.33 10.17
N GLY A 181 -22.45 0.05 10.55
CA GLY A 181 -21.66 -0.63 11.58
C GLY A 181 -21.10 -1.99 11.15
N ASP A 182 -21.40 -2.44 9.93
CA ASP A 182 -20.91 -3.71 9.38
C ASP A 182 -19.47 -3.55 8.87
N LYS A 183 -18.53 -4.06 9.67
CA LYS A 183 -17.09 -3.98 9.36
C LYS A 183 -16.71 -4.71 8.07
N GLU A 184 -17.45 -5.74 7.67
CA GLU A 184 -17.16 -6.48 6.43
C GLU A 184 -17.64 -5.67 5.23
N TYR A 185 -18.85 -5.11 5.29
CA TYR A 185 -19.36 -4.22 4.25
C TYR A 185 -18.49 -2.96 4.07
N VAL A 186 -18.03 -2.35 5.18
CA VAL A 186 -17.09 -1.22 5.13
C VAL A 186 -15.79 -1.61 4.44
N GLN A 187 -15.22 -2.77 4.79
CA GLN A 187 -13.98 -3.24 4.19
C GLN A 187 -14.13 -3.46 2.68
N GLU A 188 -15.22 -4.07 2.23
CA GLU A 188 -15.49 -4.30 0.81
C GLU A 188 -15.68 -2.98 0.04
N ALA A 189 -16.43 -2.03 0.61
CA ALA A 189 -16.62 -0.71 0.01
C ALA A 189 -15.29 0.06 -0.12
N LEU A 190 -14.43 0.03 0.91
CA LEU A 190 -13.11 0.64 0.87
C LEU A 190 -12.16 -0.05 -0.14
N MET A 191 -12.29 -1.37 -0.32
CA MET A 191 -11.50 -2.10 -1.31
C MET A 191 -11.77 -1.67 -2.75
N ASP A 192 -12.99 -1.25 -3.06
CA ASP A 192 -13.36 -0.83 -4.42
C ASP A 192 -12.79 0.53 -4.82
N ILE A 193 -12.53 1.38 -3.82
CA ILE A 193 -12.07 2.76 -3.99
C ILE A 193 -10.59 2.97 -3.65
N LYS A 194 -9.87 1.95 -3.18
CA LYS A 194 -8.43 2.08 -2.88
C LYS A 194 -7.62 2.31 -4.15
N MET A 195 -6.48 3.00 -4.01
CA MET A 195 -5.57 3.22 -5.12
C MET A 195 -5.09 1.87 -5.70
N SER A 196 -5.27 1.67 -7.01
CA SER A 196 -4.96 0.39 -7.65
C SER A 196 -4.33 0.56 -9.04
N LYS A 197 -3.30 -0.25 -9.31
CA LYS A 197 -2.68 -0.36 -10.64
C LYS A 197 -3.66 -0.82 -11.72
N SER A 198 -4.71 -1.57 -11.37
CA SER A 198 -5.72 -2.03 -12.35
C SER A 198 -6.57 -0.89 -12.91
N LYS A 199 -6.64 0.25 -12.23
CA LYS A 199 -7.30 1.47 -12.68
C LYS A 199 -6.26 2.61 -12.73
N PRO A 200 -5.34 2.66 -13.73
CA PRO A 200 -4.21 3.58 -13.73
C PRO A 200 -4.57 5.05 -13.55
N LYS A 201 -5.72 5.48 -14.07
CA LYS A 201 -6.24 6.85 -13.88
C LYS A 201 -6.46 7.18 -12.40
N THR A 202 -6.83 6.21 -11.58
CA THR A 202 -7.11 6.39 -10.14
C THR A 202 -5.85 6.38 -9.26
N ALA A 203 -4.67 6.21 -9.86
CA ALA A 203 -3.40 6.08 -9.14
C ALA A 203 -2.36 7.10 -9.59
N ILE A 204 -1.56 7.55 -8.63
CA ILE A 204 -0.33 8.30 -8.87
C ILE A 204 0.81 7.32 -8.67
N PHE A 205 1.58 7.06 -9.72
CA PHE A 205 2.78 6.24 -9.63
C PHE A 205 3.98 7.10 -9.25
N ILE A 206 4.94 6.53 -8.52
CA ILE A 206 6.12 7.26 -8.05
C ILE A 206 6.99 7.83 -9.19
N HIS A 207 6.83 7.30 -10.41
CA HIS A 207 7.58 7.66 -11.60
C HIS A 207 6.71 8.33 -12.66
N ASP A 208 5.50 8.78 -12.28
CA ASP A 208 4.69 9.63 -13.15
C ASP A 208 5.43 10.93 -13.44
N ASP A 209 5.21 11.47 -14.64
CA ASP A 209 5.74 12.79 -15.01
C ASP A 209 5.16 13.89 -14.10
N PRO A 210 5.94 14.93 -13.74
CA PRO A 210 5.45 16.02 -12.91
C PRO A 210 4.14 16.65 -13.39
N GLU A 211 3.97 16.83 -14.71
CA GLU A 211 2.73 17.37 -15.27
C GLU A 211 1.58 16.35 -15.25
N GLU A 212 1.89 15.06 -15.35
CA GLU A 212 0.91 13.99 -15.16
C GLU A 212 0.40 13.97 -13.70
N VAL A 213 1.30 14.08 -12.72
CA VAL A 213 0.95 14.18 -11.29
C VAL A 213 0.03 15.38 -11.05
N LYS A 214 0.42 16.58 -11.50
CA LYS A 214 -0.39 17.79 -11.37
C LYS A 214 -1.75 17.64 -12.05
N SER A 215 -1.79 17.08 -13.27
CA SER A 215 -3.04 16.85 -14.00
C SER A 215 -3.96 15.87 -13.27
N LYS A 216 -3.41 14.78 -12.73
CA LYS A 216 -4.14 13.78 -11.94
C LYS A 216 -4.75 14.39 -10.68
N VAL A 217 -3.95 15.12 -9.90
CA VAL A 217 -4.41 15.82 -8.69
C VAL A 217 -5.48 16.88 -9.02
N ARG A 218 -5.29 17.67 -10.08
CA ARG A 218 -6.28 18.66 -10.53
C ARG A 218 -7.66 18.04 -10.80
N LYS A 219 -7.68 16.87 -11.44
CA LYS A 219 -8.90 16.12 -11.77
C LYS A 219 -9.44 15.27 -10.61
N ALA A 220 -8.72 15.19 -9.48
CA ALA A 220 -9.07 14.32 -8.38
C ALA A 220 -10.43 14.68 -7.76
N PHE A 221 -11.05 13.71 -7.11
CA PHE A 221 -12.25 13.95 -6.32
C PHE A 221 -11.90 14.79 -5.07
N CYS A 222 -12.59 15.91 -4.84
CA CYS A 222 -12.37 16.79 -3.69
C CYS A 222 -13.57 17.72 -3.49
N PRO A 223 -14.67 17.24 -2.88
CA PRO A 223 -15.86 18.03 -2.64
C PRO A 223 -15.58 19.12 -1.60
N MET A 224 -16.07 20.34 -1.85
CA MET A 224 -15.83 21.49 -0.97
C MET A 224 -16.41 21.26 0.43
N GLY A 225 -15.58 21.39 1.46
CA GLY A 225 -15.96 21.16 2.85
C GLY A 225 -16.19 19.69 3.23
N GLY A 226 -16.08 18.75 2.28
CA GLY A 226 -16.25 17.32 2.53
C GLY A 226 -14.93 16.66 2.94
N ILE A 227 -14.86 16.16 4.18
CA ILE A 227 -13.67 15.46 4.72
C ILE A 227 -13.70 13.95 4.47
N GLU A 228 -14.88 13.35 4.57
CA GLU A 228 -15.04 11.90 4.46
C GLU A 228 -14.80 11.43 3.03
N VAL A 229 -13.85 10.51 2.88
CA VAL A 229 -13.45 9.92 1.59
C VAL A 229 -13.02 11.00 0.60
N ASN A 230 -12.06 11.83 1.02
CA ASN A 230 -11.48 12.89 0.21
C ASN A 230 -10.00 12.56 -0.09
N PRO A 231 -9.68 12.04 -1.29
CA PRO A 231 -8.31 11.63 -1.65
C PRO A 231 -7.28 12.76 -1.53
N ILE A 232 -7.68 14.01 -1.79
CA ILE A 232 -6.76 15.16 -1.68
C ILE A 232 -6.40 15.42 -0.23
N LEU A 233 -7.38 15.44 0.68
CA LEU A 233 -7.10 15.59 2.11
C LEU A 233 -6.31 14.41 2.66
N GLU A 234 -6.57 13.18 2.19
CA GLU A 234 -5.77 12.01 2.58
C GLU A 234 -4.31 12.11 2.14
N LEU A 235 -4.05 12.52 0.90
CA LEU A 235 -2.68 12.76 0.42
C LEU A 235 -2.00 13.86 1.24
N THR A 236 -2.72 14.95 1.49
CA THR A 236 -2.23 16.04 2.33
C THR A 236 -1.84 15.54 3.72
N LYS A 237 -2.73 14.81 4.40
CA LYS A 237 -2.54 14.31 5.77
C LYS A 237 -1.46 13.24 5.91
N TYR A 238 -1.49 12.22 5.05
CA TYR A 238 -0.70 11.00 5.24
C TYR A 238 0.59 10.98 4.42
N VAL A 239 0.75 11.88 3.45
CA VAL A 239 1.94 11.93 2.60
C VAL A 239 2.63 13.27 2.71
N ILE A 240 1.93 14.38 2.46
CA ILE A 240 2.57 15.70 2.35
C ILE A 240 3.00 16.23 3.71
N PHE A 241 2.08 16.42 4.67
CA PHE A 241 2.42 16.94 6.00
C PHE A 241 3.56 16.17 6.70
N PRO A 242 3.59 14.82 6.69
CA PRO A 242 4.70 14.06 7.27
C PRO A 242 6.07 14.29 6.61
N LEU A 243 6.11 14.77 5.36
CA LEU A 243 7.35 14.93 4.59
C LEU A 243 7.84 16.39 4.50
N VAL A 244 6.92 17.35 4.38
CA VAL A 244 7.27 18.78 4.25
C VAL A 244 7.03 19.59 5.52
N GLY A 245 6.19 19.12 6.45
CA GLY A 245 5.91 19.82 7.71
C GLY A 245 4.83 20.90 7.55
N ASP A 246 5.15 22.02 6.91
CA ASP A 246 4.21 23.11 6.66
C ASP A 246 3.81 23.23 5.17
N MET A 247 2.71 23.91 4.90
CA MET A 247 2.21 24.13 3.55
C MET A 247 1.77 25.58 3.34
N GLU A 248 2.37 26.26 2.36
CA GLU A 248 1.88 27.54 1.86
C GLU A 248 0.82 27.31 0.76
N ILE A 249 -0.38 27.87 0.95
CA ILE A 249 -1.42 27.89 -0.07
C ILE A 249 -1.74 29.33 -0.46
N VAL A 250 -1.73 29.58 -1.75
CA VAL A 250 -2.10 30.88 -2.34
C VAL A 250 -3.54 30.82 -2.80
N ASN A 251 -4.36 31.80 -2.44
CA ASN A 251 -5.70 31.97 -3.00
C ASN A 251 -5.59 32.52 -4.43
N ALA A 252 -6.04 31.78 -5.44
CA ALA A 252 -5.89 32.19 -6.84
C ALA A 252 -6.70 33.45 -7.22
N LYS A 253 -7.76 33.78 -6.46
CA LYS A 253 -8.60 34.95 -6.74
C LYS A 253 -8.07 36.22 -6.07
N THR A 254 -7.60 36.11 -4.82
CA THR A 254 -7.17 37.27 -4.03
C THR A 254 -5.66 37.47 -4.04
N GLY A 255 -4.89 36.43 -4.36
CA GLY A 255 -3.43 36.43 -4.24
C GLY A 255 -2.92 36.30 -2.81
N GLU A 256 -3.82 36.20 -1.83
CA GLU A 256 -3.46 36.05 -0.42
C GLU A 256 -2.77 34.71 -0.18
N LYS A 257 -1.71 34.76 0.62
CA LYS A 257 -0.94 33.59 1.04
C LYS A 257 -1.31 33.22 2.45
N LYS A 258 -1.50 31.92 2.70
CA LYS A 258 -1.67 31.38 4.05
C LYS A 258 -0.78 30.16 4.23
N ILE A 259 -0.02 30.17 5.32
CA ILE A 259 0.82 29.05 5.74
C ILE A 259 0.03 28.25 6.77
N TYR A 260 -0.06 26.94 6.55
CA TYR A 260 -0.64 25.98 7.48
C TYR A 260 0.49 25.19 8.13
N ALA A 261 0.66 25.34 9.45
CA ALA A 261 1.72 24.65 10.19
C ALA A 261 1.32 23.20 10.55
N THR A 262 0.01 22.92 10.55
CA THR A 262 -0.54 21.59 10.86
C THR A 262 -1.67 21.23 9.91
N TYR A 263 -1.91 19.92 9.77
CA TYR A 263 -3.03 19.41 8.96
C TYR A 263 -4.37 19.85 9.54
N GLU A 264 -4.50 19.91 10.86
CA GLU A 264 -5.72 20.28 11.57
C GLU A 264 -6.17 21.71 11.26
N GLU A 265 -5.22 22.64 11.10
CA GLU A 265 -5.50 24.01 10.67
C GLU A 265 -6.04 24.05 9.24
N LEU A 266 -5.42 23.28 8.34
CA LEU A 266 -5.83 23.19 6.94
C LEU A 266 -7.21 22.56 6.80
N GLU A 267 -7.47 21.47 7.54
CA GLU A 267 -8.76 20.78 7.53
C GLU A 267 -9.88 21.70 8.02
N ARG A 268 -9.66 22.44 9.10
CA ARG A 268 -10.63 23.41 9.64
C ARG A 268 -11.01 24.47 8.60
N ASP A 269 -10.03 25.04 7.91
CA ASP A 269 -10.27 26.04 6.87
C ASP A 269 -10.94 25.45 5.64
N PHE A 270 -10.65 24.18 5.30
CA PHE A 270 -11.34 23.48 4.23
C PHE A 270 -12.82 23.22 4.57
N VAL A 271 -13.11 22.75 5.80
CA VAL A 271 -14.48 22.49 6.30
C VAL A 271 -15.29 23.77 6.37
N THR A 272 -14.70 24.85 6.88
CA THR A 272 -15.34 26.18 6.97
C THR A 272 -15.41 26.91 5.64
N LYS A 273 -14.96 26.27 4.54
CA LYS A 273 -15.01 26.78 3.17
C LYS A 273 -14.15 28.02 2.92
N VAL A 274 -13.24 28.33 3.83
CA VAL A 274 -12.21 29.37 3.67
C VAL A 274 -11.18 28.92 2.63
N LEU A 275 -10.75 27.66 2.69
CA LEU A 275 -9.85 27.06 1.72
C LEU A 275 -10.63 26.41 0.57
N HIS A 276 -10.44 26.91 -0.65
CA HIS A 276 -11.11 26.38 -1.83
C HIS A 276 -10.39 25.12 -2.38
N PRO A 277 -11.14 24.07 -2.82
CA PRO A 277 -10.55 22.83 -3.34
C PRO A 277 -9.57 23.01 -4.50
N ALA A 278 -9.82 23.99 -5.38
CA ALA A 278 -8.94 24.25 -6.52
C ALA A 278 -7.54 24.74 -6.09
N ASP A 279 -7.46 25.57 -5.04
CA ASP A 279 -6.19 26.06 -4.52
C ASP A 279 -5.46 24.95 -3.78
N LEU A 280 -6.16 24.19 -2.94
CA LEU A 280 -5.60 23.00 -2.29
C LEU A 280 -5.03 22.00 -3.31
N LYS A 281 -5.79 21.66 -4.35
CA LYS A 281 -5.34 20.73 -5.40
C LYS A 281 -4.11 21.23 -6.14
N ARG A 282 -4.02 22.53 -6.42
CA ARG A 282 -2.86 23.10 -7.10
C ARG A 282 -1.60 22.90 -6.26
N THR A 283 -1.65 23.34 -5.00
CA THR A 283 -0.52 23.18 -4.08
C THR A 283 -0.18 21.70 -3.87
N VAL A 284 -1.16 20.83 -3.61
CA VAL A 284 -0.94 19.38 -3.47
C VAL A 284 -0.29 18.79 -4.72
N GLY A 285 -0.71 19.22 -5.90
CA GLY A 285 -0.14 18.74 -7.18
C GLY A 285 1.31 19.17 -7.36
N GLU A 286 1.62 20.42 -7.03
CA GLU A 286 2.97 20.99 -7.07
C GLU A 286 3.88 20.26 -6.06
N THR A 287 3.52 20.27 -4.79
CA THR A 287 4.32 19.66 -3.72
C THR A 287 4.53 18.15 -3.95
N LEU A 288 3.48 17.42 -4.34
CA LEU A 288 3.61 15.99 -4.61
C LEU A 288 4.51 15.71 -5.83
N SER A 289 4.45 16.56 -6.87
CA SER A 289 5.33 16.44 -8.03
C SER A 289 6.80 16.63 -7.66
N GLU A 290 7.10 17.53 -6.72
CA GLU A 290 8.45 17.76 -6.19
C GLU A 290 8.95 16.58 -5.35
N ILE A 291 8.10 16.07 -4.44
CA ILE A 291 8.39 14.88 -3.62
C ILE A 291 8.74 13.67 -4.51
N LEU A 292 8.00 13.47 -5.60
CA LEU A 292 8.19 12.33 -6.50
C LEU A 292 9.26 12.56 -7.58
N HIS A 293 9.72 13.80 -7.77
CA HIS A 293 10.67 14.15 -8.81
C HIS A 293 11.97 13.31 -8.81
N PRO A 294 12.57 12.94 -7.65
CA PRO A 294 13.73 12.05 -7.63
C PRO A 294 13.45 10.67 -8.25
N ALA A 295 12.26 10.11 -8.04
CA ALA A 295 11.87 8.84 -8.61
C ALA A 295 11.60 8.96 -10.12
N TYR A 296 10.93 10.03 -10.55
CA TYR A 296 10.80 10.34 -11.96
C TYR A 296 12.16 10.37 -12.66
N LYS A 297 13.12 11.15 -12.14
CA LYS A 297 14.48 11.23 -12.71
C LYS A 297 15.15 9.86 -12.77
N TYR A 298 15.09 9.08 -11.70
CA TYR A 298 15.71 7.75 -11.68
C TYR A 298 15.13 6.79 -12.74
N PHE A 299 13.80 6.77 -12.87
CA PHE A 299 13.09 5.81 -13.71
C PHE A 299 12.87 6.26 -15.16
N LYS A 300 12.84 7.56 -15.45
CA LYS A 300 12.63 8.07 -16.83
C LYS A 300 13.91 8.57 -17.48
N GLU A 301 14.83 9.14 -16.70
CA GLU A 301 16.07 9.75 -17.21
C GLU A 301 17.34 8.98 -16.82
N GLY A 302 17.25 8.14 -15.78
CA GLY A 302 18.40 7.50 -15.15
C GLY A 302 18.51 5.99 -15.36
N ALA A 303 19.31 5.36 -14.50
CA ALA A 303 19.61 3.93 -14.55
C ALA A 303 18.39 3.01 -14.33
N GLY A 304 17.31 3.54 -13.73
CA GLY A 304 16.06 2.84 -13.51
C GLY A 304 15.23 2.63 -14.78
N ARG A 305 15.55 3.34 -15.88
CA ARG A 305 14.81 3.33 -17.14
C ARG A 305 14.58 1.95 -17.73
N LYS A 306 15.62 1.11 -17.72
CA LYS A 306 15.53 -0.28 -18.21
C LYS A 306 14.41 -1.06 -17.53
N TYR A 307 14.14 -0.84 -16.24
CA TYR A 307 13.09 -1.56 -15.52
C TYR A 307 11.69 -1.10 -15.91
N LEU A 308 11.52 0.17 -16.29
CA LEU A 308 10.25 0.66 -16.84
C LEU A 308 10.01 0.13 -18.25
N GLU A 309 11.03 0.17 -19.11
CA GLU A 309 10.93 -0.34 -20.48
C GLU A 309 10.59 -1.83 -20.49
N GLU A 310 11.24 -2.61 -19.62
CA GLU A 310 10.87 -4.00 -19.38
C GLU A 310 9.40 -4.11 -18.94
N MET A 311 8.94 -3.30 -17.98
CA MET A 311 7.54 -3.32 -17.54
C MET A 311 6.52 -2.93 -18.62
N GLU A 312 6.90 -2.08 -19.57
CA GLU A 312 6.04 -1.64 -20.68
C GLU A 312 5.93 -2.72 -21.76
N THR A 313 7.04 -3.38 -22.13
CA THR A 313 7.00 -4.50 -23.10
C THR A 313 6.07 -5.63 -22.64
N LEU A 314 6.06 -5.90 -21.33
CA LEU A 314 5.20 -6.92 -20.71
C LEU A 314 3.71 -6.59 -20.70
N LYS A 315 3.34 -5.30 -20.86
CA LYS A 315 1.93 -4.89 -21.03
C LYS A 315 1.45 -5.08 -22.46
N VAL A 316 2.35 -5.02 -23.46
CA VAL A 316 2.01 -5.15 -24.88
C VAL A 316 1.78 -6.60 -25.28
N THR A 317 2.39 -7.56 -24.56
CA THR A 317 2.23 -9.01 -24.80
C THR A 317 0.97 -9.62 -24.16
N ARG A 318 0.05 -8.79 -23.64
CA ARG A 318 -1.18 -9.18 -22.93
C ARG A 318 -2.39 -8.53 -23.56
#